data_AF-A0ABD7H5L9-F1
#
_entry.id   AF-A0ABD7H5L9-F1
#
_cell.length_a   1.000
_cell.length_b   1.000
_cell.length_c   1.000
_cell.angle_alpha   90.00
_cell.angle_beta   90.00
_cell.angle_gamma   90.00
#
_symmetry.space_group_name_H-M   'P 1'
#
loop_
_entity.id
_entity.type
_entity.pdbx_description
1 polymer ?
#
loop_
_entity_poly.entity_id
_entity_poly.type
_entity_poly.pdbx_seq_one_letter_code
_entity_poly.pdbx_strand_id
1 'polypeptide(L)'
;TVVARNSDKAARLVDLGTRVGVATRFCAFDSGGLADAVAAAEVLVSTIPAEVAAGYAGTLAAIPVLLDAIYDPWPTPLAAAVGSAGGRVISGLQMLLHQAFAQVEQFTGLPAPREAMTCALAALD
;
A
#
# COMPACT_ATOMS: atom_id res chain seq x y z
N THR A 1 -11.31 -5.28 0.46
CA THR A 1 -11.52 -5.50 -0.98
C THR A 1 -10.17 -5.65 -1.65
N VAL A 2 -9.99 -6.62 -2.55
CA VAL A 2 -8.79 -6.79 -3.36
C VAL A 2 -9.08 -6.26 -4.75
N VAL A 3 -8.44 -5.14 -5.12
CA VAL A 3 -8.56 -4.56 -6.46
C VAL A 3 -7.45 -5.13 -7.34
N ALA A 4 -7.80 -5.84 -8.41
CA ALA A 4 -6.83 -6.44 -9.33
C ALA A 4 -7.41 -6.62 -10.74
N ARG A 5 -6.54 -6.78 -11.75
CA ARG A 5 -6.99 -7.06 -13.13
C ARG A 5 -7.39 -8.52 -13.38
N ASN A 6 -6.75 -9.46 -12.67
CA ASN A 6 -6.95 -10.89 -12.89
C ASN A 6 -7.64 -11.51 -11.67
N SER A 7 -8.87 -12.00 -11.88
CA SER A 7 -9.69 -12.63 -10.84
C SER A 7 -9.06 -13.90 -10.28
N ASP A 8 -8.43 -14.71 -11.12
CA ASP A 8 -7.85 -16.01 -10.71
C ASP A 8 -6.66 -15.81 -9.76
N LYS A 9 -5.83 -14.80 -10.03
CA LYS A 9 -4.75 -14.40 -9.11
C LYS A 9 -5.30 -13.81 -7.82
N ALA A 10 -6.38 -13.05 -7.89
CA ALA A 10 -7.03 -12.47 -6.72
C ALA A 10 -7.76 -13.51 -5.86
N ALA A 11 -8.23 -14.62 -6.45
CA ALA A 11 -8.96 -15.69 -5.76
C ALA A 11 -8.17 -16.22 -4.56
N ARG A 12 -6.85 -16.40 -4.71
CA ARG A 12 -5.97 -16.84 -3.61
C ARG A 12 -5.98 -15.89 -2.41
N LEU A 13 -6.10 -14.59 -2.65
CA LEU A 13 -6.17 -13.58 -1.59
C LEU A 13 -7.57 -13.51 -0.96
N VAL A 14 -8.62 -13.71 -1.76
CA VAL A 14 -10.00 -13.83 -1.26
C VAL A 14 -10.15 -15.06 -0.36
N ASP A 15 -9.60 -16.20 -0.79
CA ASP A 15 -9.58 -17.43 0.00
C ASP A 15 -8.76 -17.27 1.28
N LEU A 16 -7.62 -16.58 1.20
CA LEU A 16 -6.81 -16.27 2.37
C LEU A 16 -7.61 -15.44 3.37
N GLY A 17 -8.27 -14.38 2.92
CA GLY A 17 -9.15 -13.55 3.76
C GLY A 17 -10.19 -14.38 4.50
N THR A 18 -10.85 -15.29 3.78
CA THR A 18 -11.82 -16.23 4.36
C THR A 18 -11.19 -17.10 5.45
N ARG A 19 -10.00 -17.68 5.19
CA ARG A 19 -9.30 -18.52 6.18
C ARG A 19 -8.87 -17.76 7.45
N VAL A 20 -8.58 -16.46 7.33
CA VAL A 20 -8.18 -15.62 8.48
C VAL A 20 -9.36 -14.86 9.10
N GLY A 21 -10.59 -15.11 8.67
CA GLY A 21 -11.80 -14.48 9.23
C GLY A 21 -12.04 -13.03 8.78
N VAL A 22 -11.42 -12.60 7.68
CA VAL A 22 -11.56 -11.25 7.13
C VAL A 22 -12.44 -11.29 5.88
N ALA A 23 -13.58 -10.59 5.93
CA ALA A 23 -14.47 -10.44 4.78
C ALA A 23 -13.70 -9.84 3.59
N THR A 24 -13.53 -10.64 2.54
CA THR A 24 -12.70 -10.28 1.39
C THR A 24 -13.46 -10.53 0.11
N ARG A 25 -13.39 -9.57 -0.80
CA ARG A 25 -14.03 -9.62 -2.11
C ARG A 25 -13.08 -9.10 -3.17
N PHE A 26 -13.22 -9.62 -4.39
CA PHE A 26 -12.55 -9.11 -5.57
C PHE A 26 -13.27 -7.87 -6.13
N CYS A 27 -12.51 -6.94 -6.70
CA CYS A 27 -13.00 -5.82 -7.49
C CYS A 27 -12.07 -5.65 -8.70
N ALA A 28 -12.63 -5.61 -9.90
CA ALA A 28 -11.83 -5.32 -11.08
C ALA A 28 -11.53 -3.82 -11.19
N PHE A 29 -10.37 -3.47 -11.74
CA PHE A 29 -9.95 -2.08 -11.92
C PHE A 29 -10.87 -1.28 -12.85
N ASP A 30 -11.44 -1.94 -13.86
CA ASP A 30 -12.35 -1.38 -14.86
C ASP A 30 -13.83 -1.54 -14.49
N SER A 31 -14.13 -2.07 -13.30
CA SER A 31 -15.50 -2.19 -12.83
C SER A 31 -16.06 -0.84 -12.40
N GLY A 32 -17.34 -0.59 -12.72
CA GLY A 32 -18.05 0.60 -12.23
C GLY A 32 -18.10 0.72 -10.71
N GLY A 33 -17.87 -0.38 -9.98
CA GLY A 33 -17.84 -0.41 -8.51
C GLY A 33 -16.51 -0.02 -7.87
N LEU A 34 -15.47 0.33 -8.65
CA LEU A 34 -14.19 0.76 -8.07
C LEU A 34 -14.34 2.05 -7.26
N ALA A 35 -15.05 3.04 -7.79
CA ALA A 35 -15.27 4.31 -7.11
C ALA A 35 -15.99 4.12 -5.77
N ASP A 36 -17.06 3.31 -5.74
CA ASP A 36 -17.78 2.98 -4.51
C ASP A 36 -16.89 2.22 -3.51
N ALA A 37 -16.04 1.32 -4.00
CA ALA A 37 -15.11 0.58 -3.15
C ALA A 37 -14.06 1.49 -2.51
N VAL A 38 -13.59 2.52 -3.23
CA VAL A 38 -12.66 3.53 -2.70
C VAL A 38 -13.38 4.44 -1.71
N ALA A 39 -14.58 4.91 -2.04
CA ALA A 39 -15.37 5.79 -1.18
C ALA A 39 -15.74 5.14 0.16
N ALA A 40 -15.93 3.82 0.17
CA ALA A 40 -16.20 3.05 1.39
C ALA A 40 -14.94 2.61 2.15
N ALA A 41 -13.73 2.87 1.63
CA ALA A 41 -12.48 2.45 2.22
C ALA A 41 -11.79 3.59 3.00
N GLU A 42 -11.13 3.24 4.09
CA GLU A 42 -10.36 4.19 4.90
C GLU A 42 -8.86 4.18 4.55
N VAL A 43 -8.37 3.04 4.06
CA VAL A 43 -6.96 2.81 3.72
C VAL A 43 -6.85 2.07 2.40
N LEU A 44 -5.95 2.52 1.54
CA LEU A 44 -5.52 1.84 0.32
C LEU A 44 -4.05 1.45 0.45
N VAL A 45 -3.75 0.18 0.19
CA VAL A 45 -2.37 -0.31 0.03
C VAL A 45 -2.13 -0.61 -1.44
N SER A 46 -1.30 0.20 -2.11
CA SER A 46 -0.89 -0.04 -3.49
C SER A 46 0.31 -0.98 -3.52
N THR A 47 0.19 -2.10 -4.22
CA THR A 47 1.27 -3.08 -4.42
C THR A 47 1.57 -3.29 -5.90
N ILE A 48 1.21 -2.33 -6.74
CA ILE A 48 1.38 -2.38 -8.20
C ILE A 48 2.40 -1.33 -8.65
N PRO A 49 3.03 -1.49 -9.82
CA PRO A 49 3.95 -0.49 -10.36
C PRO A 49 3.30 0.89 -10.48
N ALA A 50 4.11 1.94 -10.29
CA ALA A 50 3.63 3.34 -10.27
C ALA A 50 2.91 3.73 -11.57
N GLU A 51 3.38 3.23 -12.72
CA GLU A 51 2.80 3.49 -14.04
C GLU A 51 1.41 2.87 -14.18
N VAL A 52 1.20 1.70 -13.57
CA VAL A 52 -0.11 1.04 -13.57
C VAL A 52 -1.06 1.79 -12.64
N ALA A 53 -0.59 2.19 -11.46
CA ALA A 53 -1.37 2.97 -10.50
C ALA A 53 -1.77 4.35 -11.05
N ALA A 54 -0.91 4.98 -11.85
CA ALA A 54 -1.15 6.28 -12.46
C ALA A 54 -2.45 6.31 -13.30
N GLY A 55 -2.75 5.22 -14.02
CA GLY A 55 -3.98 5.11 -14.81
C GLY A 55 -5.28 5.16 -13.99
N TYR A 56 -5.19 4.94 -12.68
CA TYR A 56 -6.33 4.94 -11.76
C TYR A 56 -6.25 6.05 -10.71
N ALA A 57 -5.23 6.91 -10.76
CA ALA A 57 -4.97 7.92 -9.74
C ALA A 57 -6.19 8.83 -9.51
N GLY A 58 -6.92 9.21 -10.57
CA GLY A 58 -8.13 10.02 -10.45
C GLY A 58 -9.24 9.37 -9.60
N THR A 59 -9.46 8.07 -9.76
CA THR A 59 -10.48 7.32 -8.97
C THR A 59 -9.98 7.03 -7.56
N LEU A 60 -8.69 6.73 -7.41
CA LEU A 60 -8.09 6.35 -6.13
C LEU A 60 -7.75 7.55 -5.23
N ALA A 61 -7.66 8.76 -5.78
CA ALA A 61 -7.24 9.98 -5.07
C ALA A 61 -8.08 10.32 -3.84
N ALA A 62 -9.35 9.90 -3.81
CA ALA A 62 -10.27 10.18 -2.72
C ALA A 62 -9.98 9.36 -1.44
N ILE A 63 -9.02 8.42 -1.47
CA ILE A 63 -8.70 7.61 -0.29
C ILE A 63 -8.11 8.47 0.84
N PRO A 64 -8.57 8.32 2.10
CA PRO A 64 -8.01 9.07 3.22
C PRO A 64 -6.55 8.76 3.53
N VAL A 65 -6.15 7.48 3.42
CA VAL A 65 -4.78 7.02 3.68
C VAL A 65 -4.30 6.11 2.57
N LEU A 66 -3.14 6.44 1.99
CA LEU A 66 -2.43 5.61 1.03
C LEU A 66 -1.12 5.11 1.64
N LEU A 67 -0.91 3.79 1.61
CA LEU A 67 0.42 3.18 1.66
C LEU A 67 0.78 2.73 0.24
N ASP A 68 1.78 3.34 -0.37
CA ASP A 68 2.29 2.92 -1.68
C ASP A 68 3.56 2.09 -1.46
N ALA A 69 3.59 0.86 -1.96
CA ALA A 69 4.77 0.00 -1.85
C ALA A 69 5.97 0.53 -2.63
N ILE A 70 5.72 1.37 -3.65
CA ILE A 70 6.77 2.05 -4.40
C ILE A 70 7.36 3.17 -3.53
N TYR A 71 8.68 3.33 -3.61
CA TYR A 71 9.43 4.34 -2.88
C TYR A 71 10.43 5.12 -3.75
N ASP A 72 10.69 4.67 -4.97
CA ASP A 72 11.54 5.36 -5.94
C ASP A 72 11.03 5.05 -7.36
N PRO A 73 10.89 6.05 -8.25
CA PRO A 73 10.92 7.49 -7.98
C PRO A 73 9.77 7.95 -7.08
N TRP A 74 9.97 9.04 -6.33
CA TRP A 74 9.00 9.57 -5.36
C TRP A 74 8.78 11.09 -5.49
N PRO A 75 7.54 11.61 -5.37
CA PRO A 75 6.29 10.88 -5.18
C PRO A 75 5.82 10.16 -6.46
N THR A 76 5.14 9.02 -6.32
CA THR A 76 4.43 8.39 -7.44
C THR A 76 3.25 9.27 -7.90
N PRO A 77 2.75 9.12 -9.13
CA PRO A 77 1.56 9.86 -9.57
C PRO A 77 0.33 9.62 -8.67
N LEU A 78 0.16 8.41 -8.15
CA LEU A 78 -0.90 8.10 -7.20
C LEU A 78 -0.69 8.81 -5.86
N ALA A 79 0.53 8.76 -5.31
CA ALA A 79 0.91 9.48 -4.10
C ALA A 79 0.67 10.99 -4.23
N ALA A 80 1.09 11.59 -5.35
CA ALA A 80 0.86 13.01 -5.63
C ALA A 80 -0.63 13.36 -5.71
N ALA A 81 -1.44 12.52 -6.35
CA ALA A 81 -2.88 12.72 -6.47
C ALA A 81 -3.60 12.64 -5.11
N VAL A 82 -3.30 11.61 -4.30
CA VAL A 82 -3.87 11.47 -2.94
C VAL A 82 -3.44 12.62 -2.04
N GLY A 83 -2.14 13.00 -2.07
CA GLY A 83 -1.64 14.13 -1.29
C GLY A 83 -2.32 15.45 -1.67
N SER A 84 -2.54 15.67 -2.98
CA SER A 84 -3.23 16.87 -3.49
C SER A 84 -4.72 16.90 -3.13
N ALA A 85 -5.34 15.73 -2.92
CA ALA A 85 -6.70 15.60 -2.41
C ALA A 85 -6.79 15.72 -0.87
N GLY A 86 -5.67 15.93 -0.18
CA GLY A 86 -5.59 16.07 1.28
C GLY A 86 -5.45 14.74 2.04
N GLY A 87 -5.26 13.63 1.33
CA GLY A 87 -5.04 12.32 1.93
C GLY A 87 -3.63 12.17 2.52
N ARG A 88 -3.49 11.30 3.53
CA ARG A 88 -2.19 10.95 4.11
C ARG A 88 -1.48 9.93 3.23
N VAL A 89 -0.26 10.24 2.83
CA VAL A 89 0.57 9.35 2.00
C VAL A 89 1.72 8.76 2.83
N ILE A 90 1.93 7.45 2.69
CA ILE A 90 2.99 6.68 3.32
C ILE A 90 3.78 5.98 2.19
N SER A 91 5.08 6.25 2.10
CA SER A 91 5.99 5.63 1.12
C SER A 91 6.39 4.20 1.52
N GLY A 92 6.78 3.40 0.53
CA GLY A 92 7.28 2.04 0.72
C GLY A 92 8.53 1.96 1.61
N LEU A 93 9.28 3.05 1.77
CA LEU A 93 10.40 3.11 2.72
C LEU A 93 9.95 2.81 4.16
N GLN A 94 8.76 3.26 4.56
CA GLN A 94 8.22 2.97 5.88
C GLN A 94 7.92 1.48 6.07
N MET A 95 7.46 0.80 5.01
CA MET A 95 7.26 -0.63 5.02
C MET A 95 8.59 -1.39 5.20
N LEU A 96 9.62 -1.01 4.43
CA LEU A 96 10.97 -1.59 4.56
C LEU A 96 11.56 -1.40 5.96
N LEU A 97 11.44 -0.19 6.51
CA LEU A 97 11.94 0.15 7.84
C LEU A 97 11.30 -0.72 8.93
N HIS A 98 9.97 -0.85 8.89
CA HIS A 98 9.23 -1.66 9.88
C HIS A 98 9.50 -3.16 9.74
N GLN A 99 9.70 -3.65 8.51
CA GLN A 99 10.15 -5.03 8.28
C GLN A 99 11.55 -5.25 8.86
N ALA A 100 12.48 -4.31 8.64
CA ALA A 100 13.84 -4.38 9.17
C ALA A 100 13.88 -4.38 10.70
N PHE A 101 13.02 -3.59 11.38
CA PHE A 101 12.91 -3.63 12.84
C PHE A 101 12.63 -5.04 13.35
N ALA A 102 11.59 -5.69 12.80
CA ALA A 102 11.22 -7.03 13.20
C ALA A 102 12.32 -8.06 12.89
N GLN A 103 13.04 -7.90 11.78
CA GLN A 103 14.16 -8.78 11.42
C GLN A 103 15.34 -8.62 12.38
N VAL A 104 15.75 -7.39 12.71
CA VAL A 104 16.83 -7.13 13.68
C VAL A 104 16.47 -7.71 15.05
N GLU A 105 15.23 -7.50 15.51
CA GLU A 105 14.74 -8.05 16.78
C GLU A 105 14.83 -9.58 16.81
N GLN A 106 14.38 -10.25 15.74
CA GLN A 106 14.42 -11.72 15.63
C GLN A 106 15.85 -12.28 15.49
N PHE A 107 16.73 -11.61 14.75
CA PHE A 107 18.08 -12.11 14.50
C PHE A 107 19.02 -11.91 15.69
N THR A 108 18.87 -10.80 16.40
CA THR A 108 19.78 -10.43 17.49
C THR A 108 19.23 -10.80 18.86
N GLY A 109 17.91 -10.98 18.99
CA GLY A 109 17.25 -11.10 20.30
C GLY A 109 17.22 -9.80 21.10
N LEU A 110 17.62 -8.67 20.50
CA LEU A 110 17.67 -7.35 21.12
C LEU A 110 16.64 -6.41 20.49
N PRO A 111 16.16 -5.38 21.23
CA PRO A 111 15.31 -4.35 20.63
C PRO A 111 15.98 -3.71 19.41
N ALA A 112 15.22 -3.49 18.33
CA ALA A 112 15.75 -2.80 17.15
C ALA A 112 16.19 -1.38 17.53
N PRO A 113 17.38 -0.91 17.10
CA PRO A 113 17.82 0.46 17.29
C PRO A 113 17.09 1.39 16.32
N ARG A 114 15.80 1.65 16.58
CA ARG A 114 14.87 2.29 15.63
C ARG A 114 15.32 3.65 15.14
N GLU A 115 15.86 4.49 16.02
CA GLU A 115 16.38 5.81 15.65
C GLU A 115 17.55 5.69 14.67
N ALA A 116 18.55 4.85 14.98
CA ALA A 116 19.71 4.66 14.13
C ALA A 116 19.32 4.11 12.73
N MET A 117 18.39 3.15 12.70
CA MET A 117 17.86 2.58 11.46
C MET A 117 17.05 3.61 10.64
N THR A 118 16.30 4.49 11.31
CA THR A 118 15.58 5.59 10.66
C THR A 118 16.54 6.60 10.06
N CYS A 119 17.59 6.98 10.80
CA CYS A 119 18.65 7.86 10.30
C CYS A 119 19.39 7.26 9.10
N ALA A 120 19.67 5.95 9.13
CA ALA A 120 20.32 5.25 8.03
C ALA A 120 19.48 5.28 6.75
N LEU A 121 18.15 5.17 6.87
CA LEU A 121 17.23 5.24 5.74
C LEU A 121 17.18 6.64 5.13
N ALA A 122 17.15 7.68 5.97
CA ALA A 122 17.15 9.08 5.50
C ALA A 122 18.47 9.50 4.83
N ALA A 123 19.56 8.76 5.04
CA ALA A 123 20.85 9.02 4.41
C ALA A 123 21.00 8.37 3.02
N LEU A 124 19.98 7.65 2.53
CA LEU A 124 19.95 7.04 1.20
C LEU A 124 19.33 7.95 0.12
N ASP A 125 18.70 9.05 0.53
CA ASP A 125 18.21 10.14 -0.32
C ASP A 125 19.33 11.15 -0.64
#